data_AF-A0A255I2Y7-F1
#
_entry.id   AF-A0A255I2Y7-F1
#
_cell.length_a   1.000
_cell.length_b   1.000
_cell.length_c   1.000
_cell.angle_alpha   90.00
_cell.angle_beta   90.00
_cell.angle_gamma   90.00
#
_symmetry.space_group_name_H-M   'P 1'
#
loop_
_entity.id
_entity.type
_entity.pdbx_description
1 polymer ?
#
loop_
_entity_poly.entity_id
_entity_poly.type
_entity_poly.pdbx_seq_one_letter_code
_entity_poly.pdbx_strand_id
1 'polypeptide(L)'
;MRESRTFAERTKISESDRTVKKYFLIYEGSDTEQIYFNAVNNARIKIGINPIIELIPIVRSHSEEGWSNPKKILDRIIKDIEESKTGLISYETMLNRIMDYFNEEKVFGTDKPSKTIWDLLIFICRNKLCKLLNETVEDLETECMKIISLLNDELKTKEILRRY
;
A
#
# COMPACT_ATOMS: atom_id res chain seq x y z
N MET A 1 3.95 -0.57 -0.42
CA MET A 1 3.90 0.75 -1.08
C MET A 1 3.39 0.69 -2.53
N ARG A 2 2.76 1.77 -3.02
CA ARG A 2 2.20 1.87 -4.38
C ARG A 2 2.58 3.17 -5.08
N GLU A 3 2.77 3.10 -6.40
CA GLU A 3 2.93 4.30 -7.24
C GLU A 3 1.59 5.00 -7.42
N SER A 4 1.51 6.30 -7.12
CA SER A 4 0.34 7.11 -7.48
C SER A 4 0.45 7.59 -8.93
N ARG A 5 -0.22 6.92 -9.87
CA ARG A 5 -0.26 7.34 -11.28
C ARG A 5 -1.45 8.24 -11.57
N THR A 6 -1.23 9.37 -12.23
CA THR A 6 -2.29 10.14 -12.91
C THR A 6 -2.64 9.44 -14.23
N PHE A 7 -3.85 8.90 -14.32
CA PHE A 7 -4.35 8.31 -15.56
C PHE A 7 -4.59 9.44 -16.60
N ALA A 8 -4.02 9.29 -17.79
CA ALA A 8 -4.30 10.08 -19.00
C ALA A 8 -3.68 11.50 -19.16
N GLU A 9 -2.50 11.80 -18.60
CA GLU A 9 -1.73 12.98 -19.05
C GLU A 9 -0.76 12.63 -20.19
N ARG A 10 -0.91 13.28 -21.34
CA ARG A 10 0.08 13.22 -22.44
C ARG A 10 1.36 13.90 -21.98
N THR A 11 2.42 13.12 -21.82
CA THR A 11 3.78 13.65 -21.65
C THR A 11 4.13 14.50 -22.87
N LYS A 12 4.38 15.80 -22.67
CA LYS A 12 4.89 16.67 -23.74
C LYS A 12 6.23 16.11 -24.20
N ILE A 13 6.27 15.62 -25.44
CA ILE A 13 7.46 15.03 -26.06
C ILE A 13 8.50 16.14 -26.22
N SER A 14 9.65 15.98 -25.57
CA SER A 14 10.83 16.83 -25.77
C SER A 14 11.59 16.30 -26.98
N GLU A 15 11.86 17.13 -27.98
CA GLU A 15 12.54 16.79 -29.26
C GLU A 15 14.01 16.36 -29.11
N SER A 16 14.55 16.27 -27.90
CA SER A 16 15.92 15.86 -27.64
C SER A 16 15.98 14.43 -27.13
N ASP A 17 16.93 13.65 -27.63
CA ASP A 17 17.32 12.25 -27.35
C ASP A 17 17.68 11.95 -25.87
N ARG A 18 16.88 12.45 -24.92
CA ARG A 18 17.15 12.42 -23.49
C ARG A 18 16.26 11.36 -22.83
N THR A 19 16.89 10.33 -22.30
CA THR A 19 16.22 9.28 -21.52
C THR A 19 15.49 9.89 -20.32
N VAL A 20 14.20 9.54 -20.18
CA VAL A 20 13.40 9.91 -19.01
C VAL A 20 14.03 9.31 -17.75
N LYS A 21 14.25 10.14 -16.73
CA LYS A 21 14.77 9.70 -15.43
C LYS A 21 13.66 9.78 -14.39
N LYS A 22 13.31 8.64 -13.79
CA LYS A 22 12.34 8.56 -12.70
C LYS A 22 13.04 8.75 -11.37
N TYR A 23 12.54 9.68 -10.56
CA TYR A 23 13.00 9.89 -9.19
C TYR A 23 11.87 9.55 -8.24
N PHE A 24 12.08 8.51 -7.44
CA PHE A 24 11.18 8.11 -6.39
C PHE A 24 11.53 8.92 -5.14
N LEU A 25 10.59 9.73 -4.68
CA LEU A 25 10.76 10.50 -3.46
C LEU A 25 10.02 9.80 -2.33
N ILE A 26 10.77 9.61 -1.25
CA ILE A 26 10.36 8.88 -0.05
C ILE A 26 10.34 9.89 1.07
N TYR A 27 9.22 9.98 1.76
CA TYR A 27 8.90 11.10 2.64
C TYR A 27 8.43 10.58 4.01
N GLU A 28 8.72 11.31 5.09
CA GLU A 28 8.51 10.87 6.48
C GLU A 28 7.06 10.95 6.97
N GLY A 29 6.36 12.05 6.68
CA GLY A 29 4.99 12.36 7.07
C GLY A 29 3.93 11.63 6.23
N SER A 30 2.97 11.00 6.90
CA SER A 30 1.91 10.23 6.25
C SER A 30 0.86 11.09 5.53
N ASP A 31 0.54 12.27 6.05
CA ASP A 31 -0.67 13.01 5.63
C ASP A 31 -0.33 14.32 4.89
N THR A 32 0.68 15.04 5.33
CA THR A 32 0.99 16.39 4.82
C THR A 32 1.93 16.39 3.62
N GLU A 33 2.80 15.38 3.49
CA GLU A 33 3.83 15.39 2.44
C GLU A 33 3.29 15.11 1.05
N GLN A 34 2.18 14.40 0.92
CA GLN A 34 1.50 14.27 -0.37
C GLN A 34 1.02 15.64 -0.89
N ILE A 35 0.55 16.53 0.00
CA ILE A 35 0.11 17.88 -0.36
C ILE A 35 1.29 18.70 -0.87
N TYR A 36 2.42 18.68 -0.15
CA TYR A 36 3.63 19.39 -0.57
C TYR A 36 4.17 18.85 -1.90
N PHE A 37 4.16 17.54 -2.08
CA PHE A 37 4.61 16.90 -3.31
C PHE A 37 3.75 17.30 -4.51
N ASN A 38 2.43 17.28 -4.36
CA ASN A 38 1.51 17.71 -5.39
C ASN A 38 1.76 19.19 -5.75
N ALA A 39 2.00 20.05 -4.75
CA ALA A 39 2.34 21.45 -4.99
C ALA A 39 3.66 21.62 -5.75
N VAL A 40 4.71 20.87 -5.39
CA VAL A 40 6.02 20.86 -6.08
C VAL A 40 5.85 20.39 -7.52
N ASN A 41 5.12 19.30 -7.74
CA ASN A 41 4.90 18.75 -9.08
C ASN A 41 4.07 19.71 -9.95
N ASN A 42 3.04 20.34 -9.40
CA ASN A 42 2.24 21.35 -10.09
C ASN A 42 3.07 22.62 -10.43
N ALA A 43 3.99 23.00 -9.54
CA ALA A 43 4.86 24.16 -9.73
C ALA A 43 6.14 23.85 -10.51
N ARG A 44 6.35 22.61 -11.00
CA ARG A 44 7.64 22.11 -11.51
C ARG A 44 8.30 23.01 -12.55
N ILE A 45 7.53 23.62 -13.44
CA ILE A 45 8.04 24.55 -14.47
C ILE A 45 8.57 25.83 -13.81
N LYS A 46 7.82 26.37 -12.83
CA LYS A 46 8.16 27.61 -12.12
C LYS A 46 9.41 27.46 -11.26
N ILE A 47 9.63 26.29 -10.68
CA ILE A 47 10.79 26.00 -9.82
C ILE A 47 11.98 25.40 -10.60
N GLY A 48 11.89 25.32 -11.94
CA GLY A 48 13.00 24.89 -12.80
C GLY A 48 13.26 23.39 -12.81
N ILE A 49 12.30 22.54 -12.40
CA ILE A 49 12.42 21.09 -12.54
C ILE A 49 12.28 20.72 -14.02
N ASN A 50 13.30 20.05 -14.53
CA ASN A 50 13.33 19.64 -15.93
C ASN A 50 12.12 18.75 -16.28
N PRO A 51 11.42 18.99 -17.40
CA PRO A 51 10.32 18.14 -17.87
C PRO A 51 10.64 16.64 -17.96
N ILE A 52 11.90 16.28 -18.20
CA ILE A 52 12.40 14.89 -18.34
C ILE A 52 12.49 14.15 -16.98
N ILE A 53 12.43 14.90 -15.87
CA ILE A 53 12.41 14.34 -14.51
C ILE A 53 10.96 14.03 -14.14
N GLU A 54 10.65 12.76 -13.94
CA GLU A 54 9.34 12.35 -13.43
C GLU A 54 9.39 12.23 -11.91
N LEU A 55 8.52 12.97 -11.23
CA LEU A 55 8.36 12.93 -9.79
C LEU A 55 7.19 12.01 -9.44
N ILE A 56 7.48 10.90 -8.78
CA ILE A 56 6.49 9.89 -8.42
C ILE A 56 6.36 9.83 -6.88
N PRO A 57 5.19 10.16 -6.31
CA PRO A 57 4.97 9.98 -4.89
C PRO A 57 4.64 8.51 -4.61
N ILE A 58 5.30 7.96 -3.61
CA ILE A 58 5.01 6.62 -3.13
C ILE A 58 3.92 6.69 -2.05
N VAL A 59 2.85 5.92 -2.21
CA VAL A 59 1.74 5.84 -1.27
C VAL A 59 2.00 4.70 -0.27
N ARG A 60 1.71 4.99 1.00
CA ARG A 60 1.84 4.07 2.12
C ARG A 60 0.81 2.95 2.05
N SER A 61 1.24 1.74 2.40
CA SER A 61 0.33 0.62 2.66
C SER A 61 -0.20 0.65 4.10
N HIS A 62 -1.27 -0.09 4.41
CA HIS A 62 -1.88 -0.10 5.75
C HIS A 62 -0.91 -0.48 6.87
N SER A 63 0.00 -1.42 6.62
CA SER A 63 1.02 -1.80 7.62
C SER A 63 2.01 -0.68 7.97
N GLU A 64 2.05 0.38 7.16
CA GLU A 64 2.99 1.50 7.27
C GLU A 64 2.38 2.72 7.99
N GLU A 65 1.13 2.62 8.47
CA GLU A 65 0.46 3.70 9.20
C GLU A 65 1.29 4.15 10.42
N GLY A 66 1.53 5.46 10.53
CA GLY A 66 2.29 6.07 11.63
C GLY A 66 3.81 5.86 11.57
N TRP A 67 4.37 5.35 10.48
CA TRP A 67 5.83 5.23 10.35
C TRP A 67 6.47 6.59 10.03
N SER A 68 7.42 7.00 10.87
CA SER A 68 8.22 8.22 10.67
C SER A 68 9.74 7.93 10.56
N ASN A 69 10.15 6.66 10.45
CA ASN A 69 11.57 6.32 10.36
C ASN A 69 11.99 6.10 8.90
N PRO A 70 12.84 6.97 8.30
CA PRO A 70 13.24 6.87 6.90
C PRO A 70 13.91 5.54 6.53
N LYS A 71 14.68 4.95 7.46
CA LYS A 71 15.33 3.66 7.23
C LYS A 71 14.29 2.54 7.11
N LYS A 72 13.30 2.51 8.02
CA LYS A 72 12.22 1.51 8.01
C LYS A 72 11.43 1.56 6.71
N ILE A 73 11.22 2.76 6.21
CA ILE A 73 10.55 3.03 4.94
C ILE A 73 11.38 2.49 3.76
N LEU A 74 12.68 2.79 3.72
CA LEU A 74 13.58 2.31 2.68
C LEU A 74 13.67 0.77 2.67
N ASP A 75 13.81 0.17 3.84
CA ASP A 75 13.86 -1.28 4.02
C ASP A 75 12.58 -1.95 3.47
N ARG A 76 11.41 -1.31 3.67
CA ARG A 76 10.14 -1.77 3.10
C ARG A 76 10.11 -1.70 1.58
N ILE A 77 10.65 -0.64 0.98
CA ILE A 77 10.73 -0.52 -0.49
C ILE A 77 11.65 -1.59 -1.08
N ILE A 78 12.79 -1.84 -0.44
CA ILE A 78 13.72 -2.90 -0.85
C ILE A 78 13.00 -4.26 -0.84
N LYS A 79 12.27 -4.56 0.25
CA LYS A 79 11.43 -5.75 0.36
C LYS A 79 10.39 -5.84 -0.76
N ASP A 80 9.62 -4.77 -1.00
CA ASP A 80 8.61 -4.75 -2.08
C ASP A 80 9.22 -5.04 -3.46
N ILE A 81 10.43 -4.53 -3.74
CA ILE A 81 11.17 -4.79 -4.98
C ILE A 81 11.60 -6.26 -5.07
N GLU A 82 12.08 -6.85 -3.98
CA GLU A 82 12.50 -8.25 -3.94
C GLU A 82 11.30 -9.20 -4.12
N GLU A 83 10.19 -8.95 -3.43
CA GLU A 83 8.95 -9.70 -3.57
C GLU A 83 8.39 -9.58 -5.00
N SER A 84 8.49 -8.41 -5.64
CA SER A 84 8.09 -8.23 -7.04
C SER A 84 8.97 -8.98 -8.02
N LYS A 85 10.27 -9.14 -7.74
CA LYS A 85 11.20 -9.88 -8.62
C LYS A 85 11.04 -11.39 -8.51
N THR A 86 10.82 -11.87 -7.28
CA THR A 86 10.75 -13.30 -6.99
C THR A 86 9.34 -13.87 -7.16
N GLY A 87 8.31 -13.03 -7.05
CA GLY A 87 6.91 -13.46 -6.95
C GLY A 87 6.53 -14.03 -5.58
N LEU A 88 7.50 -14.19 -4.68
CA LEU A 88 7.30 -14.69 -3.33
C LEU A 88 6.97 -13.52 -2.42
N ILE A 89 5.73 -13.48 -1.91
CA ILE A 89 5.26 -12.37 -1.06
C ILE A 89 5.11 -12.83 0.38
N SER A 90 5.30 -11.91 1.31
CA SER A 90 5.01 -12.15 2.72
C SER A 90 3.52 -12.03 3.07
N TYR A 91 3.12 -12.60 4.21
CA TYR A 91 1.75 -12.42 4.74
C TYR A 91 1.40 -10.94 4.93
N GLU A 92 2.34 -10.11 5.37
CA GLU A 92 2.17 -8.65 5.47
C GLU A 92 1.76 -8.04 4.13
N THR A 93 2.46 -8.40 3.06
CA THR A 93 2.17 -7.90 1.71
C THR A 93 0.82 -8.41 1.21
N MET A 94 0.51 -9.68 1.46
CA MET A 94 -0.80 -10.25 1.13
C MET A 94 -1.93 -9.51 1.84
N LEU A 95 -1.79 -9.26 3.15
CA LEU A 95 -2.80 -8.51 3.92
C LEU A 95 -2.96 -7.06 3.42
N ASN A 96 -1.84 -6.39 3.09
CA ASN A 96 -1.90 -5.05 2.49
C ASN A 96 -2.67 -5.07 1.16
N ARG A 97 -2.44 -6.06 0.29
CA ARG A 97 -3.19 -6.21 -0.97
C ARG A 97 -4.69 -6.45 -0.75
N ILE A 98 -5.04 -7.27 0.25
CA ILE A 98 -6.44 -7.49 0.64
C ILE A 98 -7.09 -6.18 1.09
N MET A 99 -6.41 -5.41 1.94
CA MET A 99 -6.93 -4.11 2.39
C MET A 99 -7.04 -3.09 1.26
N ASP A 100 -6.07 -3.07 0.35
CA ASP A 100 -6.10 -2.21 -0.84
C ASP A 100 -7.36 -2.51 -1.67
N TYR A 101 -7.63 -3.79 -1.92
CA TYR A 101 -8.85 -4.25 -2.61
C TYR A 101 -10.12 -3.85 -1.84
N PHE A 102 -10.18 -4.08 -0.53
CA PHE A 102 -11.34 -3.71 0.28
C PHE A 102 -11.66 -2.21 0.26
N ASN A 103 -10.62 -1.38 0.24
CA ASN A 103 -10.77 0.06 0.17
C ASN A 103 -11.21 0.53 -1.23
N GLU A 104 -10.63 -0.03 -2.29
CA GLU A 104 -10.96 0.31 -3.68
C GLU A 104 -12.42 -0.07 -4.01
N GLU A 105 -12.82 -1.28 -3.67
CA GLU A 105 -14.17 -1.81 -3.90
C GLU A 105 -15.18 -1.38 -2.83
N LYS A 106 -14.74 -0.61 -1.82
CA LYS A 106 -15.57 -0.16 -0.69
C LYS A 106 -16.34 -1.29 -0.01
N VAL A 107 -15.71 -2.45 0.16
CA VAL A 107 -16.35 -3.70 0.64
C VAL A 107 -17.08 -3.50 1.97
N PHE A 108 -16.52 -2.70 2.88
CA PHE A 108 -17.11 -2.40 4.18
C PHE A 108 -17.76 -1.01 4.29
N GLY A 109 -17.78 -0.25 3.18
CA GLY A 109 -18.27 1.13 3.16
C GLY A 109 -17.70 2.00 4.28
N THR A 110 -18.58 2.68 5.02
CA THR A 110 -18.24 3.46 6.23
C THR A 110 -18.53 2.72 7.53
N ASP A 111 -19.06 1.49 7.46
CA ASP A 111 -19.63 0.79 8.62
C ASP A 111 -18.55 0.23 9.56
N LYS A 112 -17.38 -0.10 9.00
CA LYS A 112 -16.26 -0.67 9.77
C LYS A 112 -14.98 0.10 9.45
N PRO A 113 -14.32 0.71 10.47
CA PRO A 113 -13.05 1.41 10.26
C PRO A 113 -11.98 0.46 9.69
N SER A 114 -11.19 0.92 8.70
CA SER A 114 -10.13 0.12 8.08
C SER A 114 -9.15 -0.47 9.10
N LYS A 115 -8.82 0.30 10.16
CA LYS A 115 -7.99 -0.16 11.28
C LYS A 115 -8.57 -1.40 11.99
N THR A 116 -9.88 -1.44 12.19
CA THR A 116 -10.54 -2.60 12.83
C THR A 116 -10.44 -3.84 11.96
N ILE A 117 -10.57 -3.70 10.64
CA ILE A 117 -10.40 -4.82 9.70
C ILE A 117 -8.94 -5.28 9.68
N TRP A 118 -8.00 -4.35 9.64
CA TRP A 118 -6.57 -4.63 9.68
C TRP A 118 -6.17 -5.41 10.94
N ASP A 119 -6.59 -4.94 12.12
CA ASP A 119 -6.32 -5.62 13.39
C ASP A 119 -6.91 -7.04 13.42
N LEU A 120 -8.08 -7.24 12.80
CA LEU A 120 -8.71 -8.55 12.69
C LEU A 120 -7.96 -9.48 11.74
N LEU A 121 -7.47 -8.97 10.61
CA LEU A 121 -6.61 -9.72 9.68
C LEU A 121 -5.31 -10.16 10.37
N ILE A 122 -4.67 -9.27 11.13
CA ILE A 122 -3.48 -9.61 11.94
C ILE A 122 -3.83 -10.69 12.97
N PHE A 123 -4.97 -10.55 13.66
CA PHE A 123 -5.43 -11.54 14.64
C PHE A 123 -5.61 -12.92 14.00
N ILE A 124 -6.25 -12.99 12.84
CA ILE A 124 -6.46 -14.24 12.09
C ILE A 124 -5.13 -14.88 11.73
N CYS A 125 -4.22 -14.11 11.12
CA CYS A 125 -2.90 -14.64 10.73
C CYS A 125 -2.12 -15.18 11.94
N ARG A 126 -2.04 -14.41 13.03
CA ARG A 126 -1.22 -14.80 14.19
C ARG A 126 -1.82 -15.90 15.04
N ASN A 127 -3.14 -15.86 15.29
CA ASN A 127 -3.78 -16.71 16.29
C ASN A 127 -4.54 -17.89 15.69
N LYS A 128 -5.07 -17.77 14.47
CA LYS A 128 -5.81 -18.86 13.82
C LYS A 128 -4.94 -19.65 12.84
N LEU A 129 -4.09 -18.95 12.08
CA LEU A 129 -3.20 -19.59 11.11
C LEU A 129 -1.79 -19.86 11.66
N CYS A 130 -1.45 -19.29 12.82
CA CYS A 130 -0.12 -19.40 13.45
C CYS A 130 1.02 -18.95 12.52
N LYS A 131 0.80 -17.85 11.78
CA LYS A 131 1.74 -17.27 10.83
C LYS A 131 2.23 -15.89 11.27
N LEU A 132 3.53 -15.66 11.15
CA LEU A 132 4.14 -14.35 11.28
C LEU A 132 3.94 -13.56 9.98
N LEU A 133 3.81 -12.23 10.12
CA LEU A 133 3.56 -11.36 8.97
C LEU A 133 4.74 -11.30 7.98
N ASN A 134 5.96 -11.60 8.44
CA ASN A 134 7.15 -11.62 7.59
C ASN A 134 7.41 -12.99 6.93
N GLU A 135 6.64 -14.04 7.26
CA GLU A 135 6.75 -15.33 6.58
C GLU A 135 6.26 -15.22 5.13
N THR A 136 6.89 -16.00 4.25
CA THR A 136 6.49 -16.14 2.85
C THR A 136 5.19 -16.93 2.75
N VAL A 137 4.31 -16.51 1.83
CA VAL A 137 3.08 -17.23 1.49
C VAL A 137 3.42 -18.27 0.42
N GLU A 138 3.22 -19.55 0.74
CA GLU A 138 3.52 -20.67 -0.17
C GLU A 138 2.44 -20.81 -1.27
N ASP A 139 1.16 -20.81 -0.87
CA ASP A 139 0.01 -20.89 -1.76
C ASP A 139 -0.90 -19.67 -1.53
N LEU A 140 -0.77 -18.69 -2.43
CA LEU A 140 -1.48 -17.42 -2.32
C LEU A 140 -2.99 -17.58 -2.36
N GLU A 141 -3.50 -18.42 -3.25
CA GLU A 141 -4.93 -18.57 -3.50
C GLU A 141 -5.60 -19.25 -2.30
N THR A 142 -5.02 -20.37 -1.87
CA THR A 142 -5.52 -21.14 -0.73
C THR A 142 -5.48 -20.33 0.56
N GLU A 143 -4.37 -19.63 0.83
CA GLU A 143 -4.23 -18.82 2.05
C GLU A 143 -5.15 -17.59 2.03
N CYS A 144 -5.33 -16.92 0.89
CA CYS A 144 -6.31 -15.84 0.78
C CYS A 144 -7.73 -16.31 1.06
N MET A 145 -8.16 -17.44 0.47
CA MET A 145 -9.50 -17.99 0.71
C MET A 145 -9.72 -18.35 2.19
N LYS A 146 -8.72 -18.94 2.85
CA LYS A 146 -8.77 -19.23 4.29
C LYS A 146 -8.94 -17.95 5.11
N ILE A 147 -8.13 -16.92 4.84
CA ILE A 147 -8.19 -15.64 5.57
C ILE A 147 -9.56 -14.98 5.40
N ILE A 148 -10.07 -14.90 4.17
CA ILE A 148 -11.38 -14.27 3.88
C ILE A 148 -12.52 -15.04 4.55
N SER A 149 -12.48 -16.38 4.52
CA SER A 149 -13.47 -17.22 5.20
C SER A 149 -13.48 -16.96 6.72
N LEU A 150 -12.31 -17.00 7.35
CA LEU A 150 -12.14 -16.74 8.78
C LEU A 150 -12.54 -15.31 9.17
N LEU A 151 -12.29 -14.33 8.29
CA LEU A 151 -12.69 -12.94 8.49
C LEU A 151 -14.22 -12.81 8.51
N ASN A 152 -14.90 -13.45 7.56
CA ASN A 152 -16.37 -13.42 7.50
C ASN A 152 -17.01 -14.04 8.76
N ASP A 153 -16.46 -15.14 9.27
CA ASP A 153 -16.96 -15.79 10.48
C ASP A 153 -16.76 -14.93 11.73
N GLU A 154 -15.60 -14.27 11.85
CA GLU A 154 -15.32 -13.33 12.94
C GLU A 154 -16.24 -12.11 12.92
N LEU A 155 -16.48 -11.55 11.73
CA LEU A 155 -17.36 -10.39 11.59
C LEU A 155 -18.81 -10.74 11.95
N LYS A 156 -19.32 -11.90 11.50
CA LYS A 156 -20.65 -12.40 11.89
C LYS A 156 -20.76 -12.62 13.39
N THR A 157 -19.75 -13.24 14.00
CA THR A 157 -19.74 -13.50 15.45
C THR A 157 -19.79 -12.20 16.25
N LYS A 158 -19.00 -11.19 15.86
CA LYS A 158 -19.02 -9.88 16.50
C LYS A 158 -20.37 -9.15 16.33
N GLU A 159 -21.03 -9.30 15.19
CA GLU A 159 -22.36 -8.73 14.98
C GLU A 159 -23.44 -9.39 15.86
N ILE A 160 -23.35 -10.71 16.08
CA ILE A 160 -24.23 -11.42 17.01
C ILE A 160 -24.00 -10.92 18.44
N LEU A 161 -22.75 -10.82 18.89
CA LEU A 161 -22.41 -10.35 20.23
C LEU A 161 -22.85 -8.91 20.50
N ARG A 162 -22.87 -8.04 19.49
CA ARG A 162 -23.37 -6.66 19.62
C ARG A 162 -24.89 -6.55 19.84
N ARG A 163 -25.65 -7.63 19.58
CA ARG A 163 -27.12 -7.66 19.75
C ARG A 163 -27.57 -8.11 21.14
N TYR A 164 -26.63 -8.48 22.01
CA TYR A 164 -26.85 -8.81 23.42
C TYR A 164 -26.21 -7.74 24.29
#